data_AF-A0A5C5VYN4-F1
#
_entry.id   AF-A0A5C5VYN4-F1
#
_cell.length_a   1.000
_cell.length_b   1.000
_cell.length_c   1.000
_cell.angle_alpha   90.00
_cell.angle_beta   90.00
_cell.angle_gamma   90.00
#
_symmetry.space_group_name_H-M   'P 1'
#
loop_
_entity.id
_entity.type
_entity.pdbx_description
1 polymer ?
#
loop_
_entity_poly.entity_id
_entity_poly.type
_entity_poly.pdbx_seq_one_letter_code
_entity_poly.pdbx_strand_id
1 'polypeptide(L)' 'MGLSKKIISYQYDFAENRTLIIDSDGGRTAYSHNALKRISSLINPEGERTTYAYDAAGHRTAKKLANMASFR' A
#
# COMPACT_ATOMS: atom_id res chain seq x y z
N MET A 1 -12.40 -0.55 32.56
CA MET A 1 -12.43 -0.48 31.07
C MET A 1 -11.07 0.01 30.61
N GLY A 2 -10.22 -0.89 30.14
CA GLY A 2 -8.86 -0.55 29.69
C GLY A 2 -8.90 0.01 28.28
N LEU A 3 -8.38 1.20 28.07
CA LEU A 3 -8.10 1.72 26.74
C LEU A 3 -7.03 0.82 26.13
N SER A 4 -7.41 -0.05 25.19
CA SER A 4 -6.43 -0.75 24.37
C SER A 4 -5.72 0.31 23.51
N LYS A 5 -4.44 0.55 23.80
CA LYS A 5 -3.63 1.47 23.01
C LYS A 5 -3.53 0.90 21.59
N LYS A 6 -4.29 1.47 20.65
CA LYS A 6 -4.15 1.16 19.22
C LYS A 6 -2.82 1.73 18.73
N ILE A 7 -1.89 0.85 18.35
CA ILE A 7 -0.58 1.22 17.82
C ILE A 7 -0.58 0.95 16.31
N ILE A 8 -0.20 1.94 15.52
CA ILE A 8 0.05 1.78 14.08
C ILE A 8 1.57 1.80 13.88
N SER A 9 2.10 0.81 13.17
CA SER A 9 3.54 0.70 12.90
C SER A 9 3.84 0.99 11.43
N TYR A 10 4.99 1.60 11.19
CA TYR A 10 5.45 1.99 9.85
C TYR A 10 6.83 1.38 9.58
N GLN A 11 7.06 0.93 8.36
CA GLN A 11 8.40 0.57 7.88
C GLN A 11 8.77 1.40 6.65
N TYR A 12 10.05 1.71 6.54
CA TYR A 12 10.62 2.53 5.48
C TYR A 12 11.81 1.81 4.83
N ASP A 13 12.06 2.07 3.55
CA ASP A 13 13.27 1.66 2.87
C ASP A 13 14.44 2.64 3.15
N PHE A 14 15.63 2.32 2.63
CA PHE A 14 16.82 3.18 2.74
C PHE A 14 16.67 4.56 2.07
N ALA A 15 15.68 4.74 1.19
CA ALA A 15 15.38 6.00 0.54
C ALA A 15 14.25 6.77 1.26
N GLU A 16 13.92 6.36 2.50
CA GLU A 16 12.87 6.91 3.36
C GLU A 16 11.46 6.84 2.77
N ASN A 17 11.24 5.91 1.84
CA ASN A 17 9.91 5.60 1.35
C ASN A 17 9.21 4.63 2.28
N ARG A 18 7.96 4.92 2.67
CA ARG A 18 7.15 4.00 3.46
C ARG A 18 6.80 2.76 2.64
N THR A 19 7.22 1.58 3.12
CA THR A 19 6.99 0.30 2.46
C THR A 19 5.93 -0.56 3.13
N LEU A 20 5.62 -0.31 4.41
CA LEU A 20 4.62 -1.06 5.16
C LEU A 20 3.90 -0.19 6.18
N ILE A 21 2.59 -0.40 6.29
CA ILE A 21 1.76 0.01 7.44
C ILE A 21 1.23 -1.26 8.09
N ILE A 22 1.30 -1.31 9.42
CA ILE A 22 0.62 -2.33 10.23
C ILE A 22 -0.37 -1.60 11.13
N ASP A 23 -1.66 -1.81 10.88
CA ASP A 23 -2.73 -1.22 11.66
C ASP A 23 -2.83 -1.85 13.06
N SER A 24 -3.56 -1.22 13.96
CA SER A 24 -3.71 -1.69 15.35
C SER A 24 -4.32 -3.08 15.49
N ASP A 25 -5.07 -3.50 14.48
CA ASP A 25 -5.76 -4.77 14.42
C ASP A 25 -4.90 -5.85 13.70
N GLY A 26 -3.64 -5.51 13.39
CA GLY A 26 -2.66 -6.41 12.76
C GLY A 26 -2.70 -6.44 11.22
N GLY A 27 -3.65 -5.73 10.60
CA GLY A 27 -3.75 -5.59 9.15
C GLY A 27 -2.49 -4.98 8.56
N ARG A 28 -1.97 -5.58 7.47
CA ARG A 28 -0.72 -5.15 6.83
C ARG A 28 -1.00 -4.61 5.45
N THR A 29 -0.63 -3.36 5.20
CA THR A 29 -0.67 -2.75 3.87
C THR A 29 0.74 -2.48 3.38
N ALA A 30 1.17 -3.18 2.32
CA ALA A 30 2.49 -3.03 1.73
C ALA A 30 2.46 -2.09 0.53
N TYR A 31 3.51 -1.29 0.34
CA TYR A 31 3.65 -0.31 -0.73
C TYR A 31 4.92 -0.55 -1.53
N SER A 32 4.84 -0.36 -2.85
CA SER A 32 6.00 -0.29 -3.73
C SER A 32 6.06 1.08 -4.38
N HIS A 33 7.26 1.65 -4.44
CA HIS A 33 7.50 2.98 -5.01
C HIS A 33 8.30 2.85 -6.31
N ASN A 34 8.04 3.73 -7.27
CA ASN A 34 8.89 3.88 -8.45
C ASN A 34 10.11 4.77 -8.14
N ALA A 35 11.01 4.92 -9.12
CA ALA A 35 12.23 5.73 -8.98
C ALA A 35 11.97 7.21 -8.63
N LEU A 36 10.75 7.71 -8.87
CA LEU A 36 10.32 9.06 -8.52
C LEU A 36 9.63 9.14 -7.15
N LYS A 37 9.79 8.11 -6.29
CA LYS A 37 9.15 7.99 -4.96
C LYS A 37 7.62 8.02 -4.97
N ARG A 38 6.98 7.67 -6.10
CA ARG A 38 5.52 7.57 -6.22
C ARG A 38 5.08 6.13 -6.05
N ILE A 39 3.95 5.89 -5.37
CA ILE A 39 3.40 4.54 -5.18
C ILE A 39 3.02 3.93 -6.54
N SER A 40 3.70 2.87 -6.93
CA SER A 40 3.43 2.08 -8.14
C SER A 40 2.51 0.90 -7.88
N SER A 41 2.51 0.37 -6.65
CA SER A 41 1.54 -0.64 -6.22
C SER A 41 1.34 -0.65 -4.72
N LEU A 42 0.20 -1.18 -4.27
CA LEU A 42 -0.03 -1.55 -2.89
C LEU A 42 -0.71 -2.92 -2.81
N ILE A 43 -0.53 -3.60 -1.69
CA ILE A 43 -1.20 -4.85 -1.33
C ILE A 43 -1.90 -4.62 0.01
N ASN A 44 -3.21 -4.84 0.06
CA ASN A 44 -4.00 -4.68 1.29
C ASN A 44 -3.89 -5.93 2.20
N PRO A 45 -4.44 -5.89 3.43
CA PRO A 45 -4.42 -7.04 4.34
C PRO A 45 -5.06 -8.31 3.76
N GLU A 46 -6.00 -8.16 2.82
CA GLU A 46 -6.69 -9.23 2.11
C GLU A 46 -5.83 -9.87 0.99
N GLY A 47 -4.63 -9.35 0.74
CA GLY A 47 -3.72 -9.83 -0.31
C GLY A 47 -4.04 -9.29 -1.71
N GLU A 48 -4.99 -8.38 -1.83
CA GLU A 48 -5.41 -7.76 -3.06
C GLU A 48 -4.41 -6.69 -3.50
N ARG A 49 -3.93 -6.81 -4.74
CA ARG A 49 -2.97 -5.87 -5.32
C ARG A 49 -3.65 -4.80 -6.15
N THR A 50 -3.40 -3.54 -5.81
CA THR A 50 -3.72 -2.38 -6.67
C THR A 50 -2.44 -1.82 -7.28
N THR A 51 -2.43 -1.53 -8.58
CA THR A 51 -1.30 -0.88 -9.26
C THR A 51 -1.68 0.45 -9.88
N TYR A 52 -0.70 1.35 -9.98
CA TYR A 52 -0.86 2.70 -10.52
C TYR A 52 0.18 2.95 -11.62
N ALA A 53 -0.26 3.53 -12.72
CA ALA A 53 0.61 4.04 -13.78
C ALA A 53 0.60 5.57 -13.78
N TYR A 54 1.71 6.17 -14.19
CA TYR A 54 1.89 7.62 -14.24
C TYR A 54 2.47 8.03 -15.59
N ASP A 55 2.09 9.22 -16.08
CA ASP A 55 2.77 9.86 -17.20
C ASP A 55 4.07 10.56 -16.75
N ALA A 56 4.79 11.14 -17.71
CA ALA A 56 6.03 11.88 -17.45
C ALA A 56 5.80 13.15 -16.61
N ALA A 57 4.63 13.79 -16.71
CA ALA A 57 4.26 14.94 -15.88
C ALA A 57 3.93 14.54 -14.42
N GLY A 58 3.65 13.25 -14.19
CA GLY A 58 3.32 12.68 -12.89
C GLY A 58 1.85 12.56 -12.58
N HIS A 59 0.99 12.74 -13.57
CA HIS A 59 -0.43 12.44 -13.42
C HIS A 59 -0.64 10.93 -13.48
N ARG A 60 -1.59 10.44 -12.66
CA ARG A 60 -2.00 9.04 -12.71
C ARG A 60 -2.76 8.78 -14.01
N THR A 61 -2.25 7.87 -14.83
CA THR A 61 -2.86 7.50 -16.11
C THR A 61 -3.68 6.22 -16.02
N ALA A 62 -3.40 5.35 -15.04
CA ALA A 62 -4.18 4.15 -14.81
C ALA A 62 -4.20 3.77 -13.33
N LYS A 63 -5.31 3.15 -12.92
CA LYS A 63 -5.47 2.43 -11.66
C LYS A 63 -6.01 1.04 -11.99
N LYS A 64 -5.23 0.00 -11.75
CA LYS A 64 -5.69 -1.38 -11.87
C LYS A 64 -5.94 -1.90 -10.45
N LEU A 65 -7.20 -2.15 -10.14
CA LEU A 65 -7.59 -2.82 -8.91
C LEU A 65 -7.20 -4.30 -9.00
N ALA A 66 -7.22 -4.99 -7.86
CA ALA A 66 -7.17 -6.44 -7.88
C ALA A 66 -8.33 -6.92 -8.75
N ASN A 67 -8.01 -7.72 -9.77
CA ASN A 67 -9.04 -8.32 -10.57
C ASN A 67 -9.70 -9.37 -9.66
N MET A 68 -10.86 -9.07 -9.10
CA MET A 68 -11.74 -10.08 -8.51
C MET A 68 -12.21 -10.98 -9.65
N ALA A 69 -11.38 -11.92 -10.07
CA ALA A 69 -11.75 -13.02 -10.94
C ALA A 69 -11.44 -14.34 -10.25
N SER A 70 -12.08 -14.53 -9.09
CA SER A 70 -12.40 -15.84 -8.52
C SER A 70 -13.46 -15.60 -7.44
N PHE A 71 -14.70 -15.32 -7.86
CA PHE A 71 -15.83 -15.74 -7.04
C PHE A 71 -15.69 -17.27 -6.90
N ARG A 72 -15.50 -17.76 -5.67
CA ARG A 72 -15.82 -19.13 -5.32
C ARG A 72 -17.17 -19.15 -4.65
#